data_AF-A0A843HKL8-F1
#
_entry.id   AF-A0A843HKL8-F1
#
_cell.length_a   1.000
_cell.length_b   1.000
_cell.length_c   1.000
_cell.angle_alpha   90.00
_cell.angle_beta   90.00
_cell.angle_gamma   90.00
#
_symmetry.space_group_name_H-M   'P 1'
#
loop_
_entity.id
_entity.type
_entity.pdbx_description
1 polymer ?
#
loop_
_entity_poly.entity_id
_entity_poly.type
_entity_poly.pdbx_seq_one_letter_code
_entity_poly.pdbx_strand_id
1 'polypeptide(L)'
;MKPQDKARSLRPLIEKASASLSDEDALNCVEFFKRWAAGIWVERFERLEYKGNLYRVEQDHTTQAEYTPDITPSLYSEVGKPGQGDTPDNPIPYNNNMELIKDKYYSQDEVIYVCFRDSGIPVYNDLVDLVGLYVNVWEGLND
;
A
#
# COMPACT_ATOMS: atom_id res chain seq x y z
N MET A 1 -16.41 -20.84 28.06
CA MET A 1 -16.37 -19.67 27.17
C MET A 1 -17.07 -20.05 25.88
N LYS A 2 -18.05 -19.26 25.40
CA LYS A 2 -18.71 -19.58 24.12
C LYS A 2 -17.73 -19.29 22.98
N PRO A 3 -17.79 -19.98 21.83
CA PRO A 3 -16.90 -19.73 20.70
C PRO A 3 -16.84 -18.26 20.25
N GLN A 4 -17.97 -17.56 20.40
CA GLN A 4 -18.18 -16.15 20.10
C GLN A 4 -17.35 -15.22 21.01
N ASP A 5 -17.22 -15.58 22.29
CA ASP A 5 -16.44 -14.80 23.27
C ASP A 5 -14.94 -14.92 23.00
N LYS A 6 -14.50 -16.10 22.54
CA LYS A 6 -13.11 -16.35 22.15
C LYS A 6 -12.73 -15.54 20.92
N ALA A 7 -13.58 -15.52 19.89
CA ALA A 7 -13.37 -14.70 18.70
C ALA A 7 -13.26 -13.20 19.04
N ARG A 8 -14.13 -12.71 19.94
CA ARG A 8 -14.09 -11.32 20.40
C ARG A 8 -12.80 -10.98 21.16
N SER A 9 -12.28 -11.90 21.98
CA SER A 9 -11.02 -11.69 22.70
C SER A 9 -9.77 -11.68 21.81
N LEU A 10 -9.82 -12.34 20.64
CA LEU A 10 -8.68 -12.45 19.73
C LEU A 10 -8.60 -11.28 18.74
N ARG A 11 -9.64 -10.44 18.67
CA ARG A 11 -9.73 -9.35 17.70
C ARG A 11 -8.48 -8.45 17.63
N PRO A 12 -7.87 -8.00 18.75
CA PRO A 12 -6.66 -7.18 18.68
C PRO A 12 -5.45 -7.91 18.08
N LEU A 13 -5.37 -9.24 18.26
CA LEU A 13 -4.30 -10.05 17.68
C LEU A 13 -4.52 -10.26 16.17
N ILE A 14 -5.78 -10.40 15.75
CA ILE A 14 -6.14 -10.52 14.34
C ILE A 14 -5.86 -9.20 13.61
N GLU A 15 -6.23 -8.06 14.20
CA GLU A 15 -5.93 -6.71 13.66
C GLU A 15 -4.41 -6.47 13.55
N LYS A 16 -3.62 -6.94 14.53
CA LYS A 16 -2.16 -6.84 14.46
C LYS A 16 -1.57 -7.73 13.36
N ALA A 17 -2.11 -8.94 13.18
CA ALA A 17 -1.63 -9.86 12.16
C ALA A 17 -2.02 -9.43 10.75
N SER A 18 -3.22 -8.84 10.57
CA SER A 18 -3.68 -8.37 9.28
C SER A 18 -2.81 -7.26 8.70
N ALA A 19 -2.17 -6.46 9.55
CA ALA A 19 -1.21 -5.44 9.15
C ALA A 19 -0.01 -5.99 8.35
N SER A 20 0.34 -7.27 8.51
CA SER A 20 1.44 -7.93 7.80
C SER A 20 1.01 -8.71 6.55
N LEU A 21 -0.28 -8.72 6.21
CA LEU A 21 -0.77 -9.44 5.03
C LEU A 21 -0.30 -8.77 3.74
N SER A 22 -0.12 -9.56 2.69
CA SER A 22 -0.03 -9.03 1.33
C SER A 22 -1.29 -8.25 0.99
N ASP A 23 -1.23 -7.39 -0.03
CA ASP A 23 -2.43 -6.69 -0.47
C ASP A 23 -3.52 -7.66 -0.97
N GLU A 24 -3.14 -8.76 -1.61
CA GLU A 24 -4.08 -9.82 -2.06
C GLU A 24 -4.81 -10.47 -0.88
N ASP A 25 -4.07 -10.90 0.15
CA ASP A 25 -4.67 -11.53 1.33
C ASP A 25 -5.50 -10.54 2.16
N ALA A 26 -5.04 -9.28 2.25
CA ALA A 26 -5.74 -8.23 2.97
C ALA A 26 -7.12 -7.95 2.35
N LEU A 27 -7.24 -8.01 1.02
CA LEU A 27 -8.52 -7.84 0.31
C LEU A 27 -9.52 -8.96 0.60
N ASN A 28 -9.06 -10.15 1.00
CA ASN A 28 -9.92 -11.26 1.40
C ASN A 28 -10.49 -11.12 2.81
N CYS A 29 -10.04 -10.13 3.60
CA CYS A 29 -10.38 -10.02 5.01
C CYS A 29 -10.46 -8.57 5.51
N VAL A 30 -10.97 -7.68 4.66
CA VAL A 30 -11.10 -6.22 4.89
C VAL A 30 -11.76 -5.89 6.23
N GLU A 31 -12.73 -6.69 6.69
CA GLU A 31 -13.46 -6.49 7.94
C GLU A 31 -12.61 -6.62 9.22
N PHE A 32 -11.40 -7.19 9.11
CA PHE A 32 -10.45 -7.29 10.21
C PHE A 32 -9.51 -6.09 10.31
N PHE A 33 -9.55 -5.15 9.36
CA PHE A 33 -8.80 -3.91 9.46
C PHE A 33 -9.55 -2.90 10.31
N LYS A 34 -8.77 -1.99 10.92
CA LYS A 34 -9.31 -0.87 11.69
C LYS A 34 -10.19 -0.03 10.76
N ARG A 35 -11.42 0.23 11.19
CA ARG A 35 -12.36 1.05 10.42
C ARG A 35 -11.97 2.51 10.49
N TRP A 36 -11.97 3.19 9.35
CA TRP A 36 -11.77 4.63 9.27
C TRP A 36 -12.88 5.37 10.03
N ALA A 37 -12.49 6.39 10.78
CA ALA A 37 -13.39 7.31 11.48
C ALA A 37 -12.66 8.65 11.63
N ALA A 38 -13.37 9.78 11.59
CA ALA A 38 -12.74 11.08 11.83
C ALA A 38 -12.17 11.21 13.26
N GLY A 39 -11.06 11.93 13.40
CA GLY A 39 -10.43 12.23 14.69
C GLY A 39 -9.44 11.18 15.20
N ILE A 40 -9.12 10.15 14.41
CA ILE A 40 -8.05 9.18 14.74
C ILE A 40 -6.72 9.61 14.09
N TRP A 41 -5.61 9.40 14.80
CA TRP A 41 -4.27 9.44 14.23
C TRP A 41 -4.01 8.17 13.42
N VAL A 42 -3.35 8.35 12.28
CA VAL A 42 -2.95 7.29 11.36
C VAL A 42 -1.55 7.56 10.81
N GLU A 43 -0.81 6.49 10.56
CA GLU A 43 0.56 6.55 10.06
C GLU A 43 0.62 6.15 8.59
N ARG A 44 1.62 6.67 7.86
CA ARG A 44 1.90 6.26 6.48
C ARG A 44 2.04 4.74 6.40
N PHE A 45 1.44 4.17 5.37
CA PHE A 45 1.31 2.74 5.08
C PHE A 45 0.34 1.96 5.98
N GLU A 46 -0.31 2.57 6.98
CA GLU A 46 -1.43 1.94 7.69
C GLU A 46 -2.59 1.65 6.73
N ARG A 47 -3.27 0.51 6.91
CA ARG A 47 -4.43 0.12 6.10
C ARG A 47 -5.71 0.21 6.92
N LEU A 48 -6.75 0.82 6.34
CA LEU A 48 -8.02 1.14 6.98
C LEU A 48 -9.19 0.65 6.12
N GLU A 49 -10.21 0.09 6.77
CA GLU A 49 -11.48 -0.19 6.10
C GLU A 49 -12.32 1.08 6.00
N TYR A 50 -12.83 1.36 4.79
CA TYR A 50 -13.81 2.40 4.57
C TYR A 50 -14.83 1.97 3.51
N LYS A 51 -16.10 1.91 3.92
CA LYS A 51 -17.24 1.51 3.06
C LYS A 51 -17.06 0.11 2.42
N GLY A 52 -16.40 -0.81 3.12
CA GLY A 52 -16.12 -2.17 2.66
C GLY A 52 -14.90 -2.31 1.75
N ASN A 53 -14.19 -1.22 1.45
CA ASN A 53 -12.94 -1.25 0.71
C ASN A 53 -11.76 -1.00 1.66
N LEU A 54 -10.59 -1.47 1.26
CA LEU A 54 -9.36 -1.27 2.00
C LEU A 54 -8.59 -0.10 1.38
N TYR A 55 -8.20 0.86 2.22
CA TYR A 55 -7.39 2.01 1.83
C TYR A 55 -6.09 2.03 2.60
N ARG A 56 -4.99 2.38 1.95
CA ARG A 56 -3.72 2.65 2.60
C ARG A 56 -3.55 4.15 2.80
N VAL A 57 -2.94 4.53 3.92
CA VAL A 57 -2.60 5.90 4.27
C VAL A 57 -1.30 6.30 3.59
N GLU A 58 -1.28 7.45 2.91
CA GLU A 58 -0.09 7.95 2.20
C GLU A 58 0.80 8.85 3.05
N GLN A 59 0.23 9.47 4.09
CA GLN A 59 0.91 10.47 4.91
C GLN A 59 0.42 10.37 6.36
N ASP A 60 1.32 10.59 7.32
CA ASP A 60 0.95 10.69 8.74
C ASP A 60 -0.01 11.86 8.95
N HIS A 61 -1.19 11.61 9.52
CA HIS A 61 -2.16 12.67 9.79
C HIS A 61 -3.24 12.26 10.80
N THR A 62 -4.00 13.26 11.25
CA THR A 62 -5.29 13.04 11.93
C THR A 62 -6.40 13.08 10.89
N THR A 63 -7.17 12.01 10.80
CA THR A 63 -8.33 11.88 9.90
C THR A 63 -9.40 12.96 10.13
N GLN A 64 -10.05 13.42 9.07
CA GLN A 64 -11.07 14.49 9.11
C GLN A 64 -12.31 14.08 8.32
N ALA A 65 -13.50 14.52 8.75
CA ALA A 65 -14.77 14.09 8.17
C ALA A 65 -14.92 14.51 6.69
N GLU A 66 -14.28 15.63 6.32
CA GLU A 66 -14.27 16.20 4.97
C GLU A 66 -13.23 15.55 4.04
N TYR A 67 -12.28 14.80 4.59
CA TYR A 67 -11.21 14.13 3.86
C TYR A 67 -11.36 12.61 3.96
N THR A 68 -12.43 12.09 3.36
CA THR A 68 -12.68 10.64 3.35
C THR A 68 -11.76 9.93 2.35
N PRO A 69 -11.48 8.62 2.56
CA PRO A 69 -10.58 7.86 1.70
C PRO A 69 -10.96 7.81 0.22
N ASP A 70 -12.25 7.83 -0.10
CA ASP A 70 -12.77 7.78 -1.47
C ASP A 70 -12.62 9.08 -2.27
N ILE A 71 -12.34 10.21 -1.62
CA ILE A 71 -12.27 11.53 -2.28
C ILE A 71 -10.93 12.25 -2.09
N THR A 72 -10.01 11.71 -1.28
CA THR A 72 -8.75 12.38 -0.92
C THR A 72 -7.53 11.55 -1.34
N PRO A 73 -7.23 11.47 -2.66
CA PRO A 73 -6.17 10.61 -3.19
C PRO A 73 -4.75 11.01 -2.73
N SER A 74 -4.58 12.23 -2.22
CA SER A 74 -3.31 12.68 -1.63
C SER A 74 -3.03 12.08 -0.25
N LEU A 75 -4.06 11.61 0.45
CA LEU A 75 -3.96 11.03 1.79
C LEU A 75 -4.21 9.52 1.80
N TYR A 76 -4.94 9.02 0.80
CA TYR A 76 -5.33 7.61 0.74
C TYR A 76 -5.21 7.05 -0.68
N SER A 77 -4.76 5.81 -0.77
CA SER A 77 -4.84 4.98 -1.96
C SER A 77 -5.73 3.78 -1.68
N GLU A 78 -6.45 3.30 -2.70
CA GLU A 78 -7.26 2.10 -2.57
C GLU A 78 -6.39 0.87 -2.84
N VAL A 79 -6.35 -0.06 -1.89
CA VAL A 79 -5.60 -1.32 -1.99
C VAL A 79 -6.26 -2.20 -3.07
N GLY A 80 -5.46 -2.92 -3.84
CA GLY A 80 -5.96 -3.81 -4.89
C GLY A 80 -6.37 -3.14 -6.20
N LYS A 81 -6.35 -1.80 -6.28
CA LYS A 81 -6.44 -1.13 -7.58
C LYS A 81 -5.14 -1.38 -8.35
N PRO A 82 -5.17 -2.05 -9.51
CA PRO A 82 -3.96 -2.43 -10.23
C PRO A 82 -3.08 -1.23 -10.56
N GLY A 83 -1.76 -1.36 -10.36
CA GLY A 83 -0.78 -0.44 -10.90
C GLY A 83 -0.75 0.95 -10.24
N GLN A 84 -1.04 1.04 -8.93
CA GLN A 84 -0.72 2.26 -8.17
C GLN A 84 0.75 2.31 -7.74
N GLY A 85 1.42 1.15 -7.70
CA GLY A 85 2.86 1.04 -7.47
C GLY A 85 3.26 1.45 -6.09
N ASP A 86 2.43 1.26 -5.09
CA ASP A 86 2.73 1.74 -3.75
C ASP A 86 3.21 0.68 -2.78
N THR A 87 2.99 -0.57 -3.15
CA THR A 87 3.47 -1.74 -2.45
C THR A 87 4.20 -2.61 -3.46
N PRO A 88 5.17 -3.41 -3.01
CA PRO A 88 5.82 -4.39 -3.86
C PRO A 88 4.84 -5.46 -4.38
N ASP A 89 3.73 -5.70 -3.66
CA ASP A 89 2.67 -6.64 -4.06
C ASP A 89 1.76 -6.10 -5.18
N ASN A 90 1.72 -4.77 -5.36
CA ASN A 90 0.95 -4.11 -6.42
C ASN A 90 1.80 -3.10 -7.19
N PRO A 91 2.89 -3.57 -7.85
CA PRO A 91 3.81 -2.72 -8.58
C PRO A 91 3.15 -2.18 -9.86
N ILE A 92 3.58 -1.01 -10.33
CA ILE A 92 3.23 -0.50 -11.65
C ILE A 92 3.95 -1.35 -12.70
N PRO A 93 3.25 -2.02 -13.64
CA PRO A 93 3.89 -2.65 -14.77
C PRO A 93 4.60 -1.59 -15.61
N TYR A 94 5.93 -1.66 -15.67
CA TYR A 94 6.73 -0.70 -16.40
C TYR A 94 6.74 -1.05 -17.89
N ASN A 95 6.54 -0.05 -18.75
CA ASN A 95 6.35 -0.23 -20.20
C ASN A 95 7.35 0.57 -21.06
N ASN A 96 8.52 0.92 -20.50
CA ASN A 96 9.61 1.63 -21.19
C ASN A 96 9.20 2.99 -21.78
N ASN A 97 8.24 3.67 -21.18
CA ASN A 97 7.85 5.04 -21.52
C ASN A 97 7.09 5.69 -20.35
N MET A 98 7.67 5.66 -19.16
CA MET A 98 7.01 6.14 -17.94
C MET A 98 7.91 7.03 -17.12
N GLU A 99 7.33 8.05 -16.49
CA GLU A 99 7.99 8.75 -15.41
C GLU A 99 8.05 7.82 -14.18
N LEU A 100 9.26 7.66 -13.63
CA LEU A 100 9.48 7.04 -12.34
C LEU A 100 9.23 8.06 -11.24
N ILE A 101 8.35 7.70 -10.32
CA ILE A 101 7.92 8.50 -9.17
C ILE A 101 8.55 7.91 -7.91
N LYS A 102 9.14 8.78 -7.08
CA LYS A 102 9.76 8.39 -5.82
C LYS A 102 8.77 7.62 -4.93
N ASP A 103 9.31 6.63 -4.20
CA ASP A 103 8.61 5.73 -3.30
C ASP A 103 7.61 4.78 -3.99
N LYS A 104 7.58 4.75 -5.33
CA LYS A 104 6.77 3.78 -6.08
C LYS A 104 7.55 2.52 -6.45
N TYR A 105 6.82 1.42 -6.55
CA TYR A 105 7.24 0.10 -6.97
C TYR A 105 6.84 -0.13 -8.42
N TYR A 106 7.78 -0.65 -9.20
CA TYR A 106 7.62 -0.96 -10.61
C TYR A 106 8.00 -2.42 -10.85
N SER A 107 7.33 -3.08 -11.79
CA SER A 107 7.68 -4.43 -12.22
C SER A 107 8.09 -4.45 -13.68
N GLN A 108 9.18 -5.15 -13.97
CA GLN A 108 9.63 -5.47 -15.32
C GLN A 108 10.28 -6.86 -15.29
N ASP A 109 9.91 -7.73 -16.22
CA ASP A 109 10.44 -9.10 -16.33
C ASP A 109 10.40 -9.87 -15.01
N GLU A 110 9.27 -9.78 -14.28
CA GLU A 110 9.03 -10.41 -12.97
C GLU A 110 9.90 -9.89 -11.82
N VAL A 111 10.75 -8.87 -12.05
CA VAL A 111 11.55 -8.21 -11.03
C VAL A 111 10.82 -6.96 -10.53
N ILE A 112 10.78 -6.78 -9.22
CA ILE A 112 10.22 -5.58 -8.57
C ILE A 112 11.36 -4.61 -8.26
N TYR A 113 11.13 -3.34 -8.55
CA TYR A 113 12.05 -2.24 -8.34
C TYR A 113 11.37 -1.17 -7.49
N VAL A 114 12.08 -0.61 -6.51
CA VAL A 114 11.62 0.55 -5.73
C VAL A 114 12.34 1.80 -6.21
N CYS A 115 11.57 2.83 -6.57
CA CYS A 115 12.10 4.11 -7.01
C CYS A 115 12.46 4.99 -5.82
N PHE A 116 13.70 5.50 -5.77
CA PHE A 116 14.19 6.31 -4.65
C PHE A 116 14.25 7.82 -4.96
N ARG A 117 13.98 8.22 -6.21
CA ARG A 117 13.88 9.62 -6.63
C ARG A 117 13.04 9.79 -7.89
N ASP A 118 12.37 10.94 -8.01
CA ASP A 118 11.62 11.27 -9.22
C ASP A 118 12.56 11.41 -10.42
N SER A 119 12.12 10.86 -11.55
CA SER A 119 12.78 11.05 -12.84
C SER A 119 12.44 12.40 -13.48
N GLY A 120 11.26 12.95 -13.17
CA GLY A 120 10.75 14.22 -13.70
C GLY A 120 10.41 14.19 -15.20
N ILE A 121 10.73 13.09 -15.88
CA ILE A 121 10.48 12.84 -17.30
C ILE A 121 10.30 11.34 -17.54
N PRO A 122 9.60 10.94 -18.62
CA PRO A 122 9.58 9.54 -19.03
C PRO A 122 10.98 9.00 -19.30
N VAL A 123 11.26 7.82 -18.75
CA VAL A 123 12.47 7.06 -19.04
C VAL A 123 12.12 5.86 -19.93
N TYR A 124 13.08 5.46 -20.76
CA TYR A 124 12.89 4.47 -21.83
C TYR A 124 13.78 3.24 -21.69
N ASN A 125 14.84 3.34 -20.88
CA ASN A 125 15.73 2.23 -20.54
C ASN A 125 14.99 1.19 -19.69
N ASP A 126 15.49 -0.04 -19.73
CA ASP A 126 15.05 -1.09 -18.82
C ASP A 126 15.40 -0.72 -17.38
N LEU A 127 14.56 -1.11 -16.43
CA LEU A 127 14.75 -0.80 -15.01
C LEU A 127 16.05 -1.38 -14.46
N VAL A 128 16.51 -2.51 -15.00
CA VAL A 128 17.81 -3.11 -14.65
C VAL A 128 18.98 -2.16 -14.94
N ASP A 129 18.91 -1.39 -16.03
CA ASP A 129 19.95 -0.41 -16.40
C ASP A 129 19.86 0.88 -15.58
N LEU A 130 18.74 1.09 -14.88
CA LEU A 130 18.48 2.26 -14.04
C LEU A 130 18.75 1.99 -12.54
N VAL A 131 19.23 0.78 -12.20
CA VAL A 131 19.61 0.43 -10.83
C VAL A 131 20.74 1.33 -10.33
N GLY A 132 20.56 1.92 -9.14
CA GLY A 132 21.48 2.88 -8.56
C GLY A 132 21.40 4.30 -9.16
N LEU A 133 20.60 4.49 -10.22
CA LEU A 133 20.32 5.81 -10.80
C LEU A 133 18.95 6.33 -10.39
N TYR A 134 17.90 5.52 -10.52
CA TYR A 134 16.52 5.91 -10.16
C TYR A 134 15.82 4.88 -9.29
N VAL A 135 16.19 3.61 -9.44
CA VAL A 135 15.58 2.49 -8.75
C VAL A 135 16.62 1.63 -8.04
N ASN A 136 16.17 0.88 -7.06
CA ASN A 136 16.89 -0.28 -6.54
C ASN A 136 16.03 -1.52 -6.77
N VAL A 137 16.67 -2.68 -6.93
CA VAL A 137 15.93 -3.96 -6.88
C VAL A 137 15.31 -4.08 -5.50
N TRP A 138 14.02 -4.42 -5.44
CA TRP A 138 13.35 -4.74 -4.20
C TRP A 138 13.60 -6.21 -3.87
N GLU A 139 14.34 -6.48 -2.80
CA GLU A 139 14.76 -7.84 -2.41
C GLU A 139 13.83 -8.48 -1.36
N GLY A 140 12.69 -7.87 -1.05
CA GLY A 140 11.87 -8.27 0.10
C GLY A 140 12.53 -7.90 1.43
N LEU A 141 11.76 -8.02 2.51
CA LEU A 141 12.38 -8.14 3.83
C LEU A 141 12.95 -9.55 3.91
N ASN A 142 14.28 -9.68 3.91
CA ASN A 142 14.92 -10.91 4.32
C ASN A 142 14.61 -11.11 5.82
N ASP A 143 13.58 -11.92 6.11
CA ASP A 143 13.26 -12.41 7.46
C ASP A 143 14.30 -13.44 7.95
#